data_AF-A0A1J6IF58-F1
#
_entry.id   AF-A0A1J6IF58-F1
#
_cell.length_a   1.000
_cell.length_b   1.000
_cell.length_c   1.000
_cell.angle_alpha   90.00
_cell.angle_beta   90.00
_cell.angle_gamma   90.00
#
_symmetry.space_group_name_H-M   'P 1'
#
loop_
_entity.id
_entity.type
_entity.pdbx_description
1 polymer ?
#
loop_
_entity_poly.entity_id
_entity_poly.type
_entity_poly.pdbx_seq_one_letter_code
_entity_poly.pdbx_strand_id
1 'polypeptide(L)'
;MIEEYYCDKGLSIVGYFHANEGFEDSELGNVAKNIADHIYRYFPQAAVLLLDNKKFEALSKEGKDRSPVMQLYTKDASRSWKLVGSDGIIRLKIKEPSANIVLLDYISSGKWKDIIDFDDHLDDISKDWVNTELFN
;
A
#
# COMPACT_ATOMS: atom_id res chain seq x y z
N MET A 1 -10.96 8.57 14.70
CA MET A 1 -11.05 9.37 13.46
C MET A 1 -11.20 8.52 12.20
N ILE A 2 -10.17 7.86 11.65
CA ILE A 2 -10.35 7.04 10.42
C ILE A 2 -11.35 5.89 10.66
N GLU A 3 -11.15 5.12 11.73
CA GLU A 3 -12.03 4.01 12.08
C GLU A 3 -13.47 4.49 12.35
N GLU A 4 -13.63 5.56 13.13
CA GLU A 4 -14.93 6.18 13.42
C GLU A 4 -15.64 6.67 12.15
N TYR A 5 -14.93 7.38 11.26
CA TYR A 5 -15.48 7.92 10.02
C TYR A 5 -15.98 6.83 9.05
N TYR A 6 -15.30 5.67 9.04
CA TYR A 6 -15.59 4.58 8.12
C TYR A 6 -16.45 3.46 8.72
N CYS A 7 -16.49 3.33 10.04
CA CYS A 7 -17.36 2.39 10.74
C CYS A 7 -18.83 2.66 10.40
N ASP A 8 -19.24 3.93 10.40
CA ASP A 8 -20.60 4.35 10.03
C ASP A 8 -20.96 4.05 8.56
N LYS A 9 -19.94 3.83 7.72
CA LYS A 9 -20.09 3.43 6.30
C LYS A 9 -19.98 1.91 6.10
N GLY A 10 -19.88 1.13 7.18
CA GLY A 10 -19.71 -0.33 7.12
C GLY A 10 -18.34 -0.78 6.61
N LEU A 11 -17.33 0.09 6.68
CA LEU A 11 -15.97 -0.20 6.24
C LEU A 11 -15.06 -0.44 7.45
N SER A 12 -14.10 -1.36 7.29
CA SER A 12 -13.12 -1.71 8.31
C SER A 12 -11.70 -1.59 7.78
N ILE A 13 -10.75 -1.33 8.67
CA ILE A 13 -9.33 -1.37 8.32
C ILE A 13 -8.91 -2.83 8.18
N VAL A 14 -8.54 -3.22 6.96
CA VAL A 14 -8.19 -4.62 6.61
C VAL A 14 -6.71 -4.82 6.33
N GLY A 15 -5.89 -3.77 6.47
CA GLY A 15 -4.47 -3.86 6.15
C GLY A 15 -3.73 -2.54 6.26
N TYR A 16 -2.46 -2.59 5.87
CA TYR A 16 -1.52 -1.47 5.91
C TYR A 16 -0.58 -1.54 4.70
N PHE A 17 -0.15 -0.41 4.17
CA PHE A 17 0.93 -0.37 3.19
C PHE A 17 2.11 0.43 3.72
N HIS A 18 3.32 0.05 3.29
CA HIS A 18 4.57 0.67 3.73
C HIS A 18 5.50 0.85 2.53
N ALA A 19 6.29 1.92 2.56
CA ALA A 19 7.41 2.13 1.66
C ALA A 19 8.65 2.42 2.50
N ASN A 20 9.70 1.62 2.32
CA ASN A 20 10.96 1.82 3.03
C ASN A 20 11.68 3.06 2.46
N GLU A 21 12.31 3.85 3.32
CA GLU A 21 13.17 4.98 2.93
C GLU A 21 14.41 4.50 2.16
N GLY A 22 15.00 3.38 2.59
CA GLY A 22 16.14 2.77 1.93
C GLY A 22 15.76 2.14 0.59
N PHE A 23 16.37 2.59 -0.50
CA PHE A 23 16.12 2.04 -1.84
C PHE A 23 16.41 0.53 -1.94
N GLU A 24 17.47 0.08 -1.28
CA GLU A 24 17.89 -1.32 -1.26
C GLU A 24 17.17 -2.17 -0.20
N ASP A 25 16.42 -1.53 0.70
CA ASP A 25 15.69 -2.22 1.76
C ASP A 25 14.37 -2.78 1.23
N SER A 26 14.33 -4.10 1.12
CA SER A 26 13.18 -4.86 0.62
C SER A 26 12.53 -5.72 1.70
N GLU A 27 12.86 -5.48 2.97
CA GLU A 27 12.29 -6.24 4.08
C GLU A 27 11.28 -5.42 4.87
N LEU A 28 10.32 -6.12 5.49
CA LEU A 28 9.33 -5.49 6.34
C LEU A 28 9.95 -5.11 7.70
N GLY A 29 10.10 -3.80 7.93
CA GLY A 29 10.66 -3.25 9.16
C GLY A 29 9.81 -3.50 10.42
N ASN A 30 10.43 -3.31 11.60
CA ASN A 30 9.77 -3.56 12.89
C ASN A 30 8.59 -2.61 13.16
N VAL A 31 8.70 -1.34 12.76
CA VAL A 31 7.60 -0.36 12.93
C VAL A 31 6.37 -0.80 12.11
N ALA A 32 6.57 -1.16 10.85
CA ALA A 32 5.51 -1.67 9.98
C ALA A 32 4.87 -2.95 10.55
N LYS A 33 5.68 -3.88 11.08
CA LYS A 33 5.19 -5.08 11.77
C LYS A 33 4.34 -4.75 13.00
N ASN A 34 4.74 -3.78 13.83
CA ASN A 34 4.01 -3.38 15.01
C ASN A 34 2.64 -2.75 14.68
N ILE A 35 2.58 -1.91 13.64
CA ILE A 35 1.33 -1.33 13.13
C ILE A 35 0.42 -2.44 12.62
N ALA A 36 0.96 -3.31 11.77
CA ALA A 36 0.22 -4.42 11.20
C ALA A 36 -0.28 -5.40 12.28
N ASP A 37 0.51 -5.66 13.32
CA ASP A 37 0.12 -6.46 14.48
C ASP A 37 -1.07 -5.87 15.21
N HIS A 38 -1.12 -4.53 15.33
CA HIS A 38 -2.26 -3.84 15.93
C HIS A 38 -3.52 -4.05 15.08
N ILE A 39 -3.44 -3.85 13.76
CA ILE A 39 -4.58 -4.06 12.85
C ILE A 39 -5.04 -5.52 12.88
N TYR A 40 -4.11 -6.49 12.87
CA TYR A 40 -4.42 -7.92 12.88
C TYR A 40 -5.21 -8.36 14.12
N ARG A 41 -5.05 -7.68 15.27
CA ARG A 41 -5.83 -7.99 16.49
C ARG A 41 -7.33 -7.77 16.28
N TYR A 42 -7.71 -6.80 15.45
CA TYR A 42 -9.10 -6.48 15.14
C TYR A 42 -9.58 -7.14 13.85
N PHE A 43 -8.67 -7.37 12.89
CA PHE A 43 -8.97 -8.04 11.63
C PHE A 43 -7.98 -9.20 11.37
N PRO A 44 -8.28 -10.44 11.81
CA PRO A 44 -7.38 -11.61 11.70
C PRO A 44 -7.09 -12.13 10.28
N GLN A 45 -7.39 -11.34 9.26
CA GLN A 45 -7.03 -11.58 7.86
C GLN A 45 -6.25 -10.39 7.29
N ALA A 46 -5.72 -9.52 8.15
CA ALA A 46 -5.03 -8.32 7.73
C ALA A 46 -3.80 -8.63 6.87
N ALA A 47 -3.63 -7.84 5.83
CA ALA A 47 -2.50 -7.92 4.91
C ALA A 47 -1.62 -6.68 5.00
N VAL A 48 -0.33 -6.86 4.72
CA VAL A 48 0.60 -5.75 4.56
C VAL A 48 1.12 -5.72 3.12
N LEU A 49 1.10 -4.54 2.52
CA LEU A 49 1.72 -4.30 1.21
C LEU A 49 3.01 -3.50 1.41
N LEU A 50 4.15 -4.06 1.01
CA LEU A 50 5.43 -3.37 1.03
C LEU A 50 5.81 -2.95 -0.39
N LEU A 51 6.12 -1.68 -0.61
CA LEU A 51 6.60 -1.20 -1.90
C LEU A 51 7.99 -1.77 -2.21
N ASP A 52 8.12 -2.40 -3.38
CA ASP A 52 9.39 -2.85 -3.92
C ASP A 52 10.00 -1.72 -4.75
N ASN A 53 10.91 -0.97 -4.14
CA ASN A 53 11.54 0.22 -4.73
C ASN A 53 12.25 -0.09 -6.07
N LYS A 54 12.83 -1.29 -6.20
CA LYS A 54 13.52 -1.71 -7.45
C LYS A 54 12.52 -1.97 -8.57
N LYS A 55 11.43 -2.66 -8.28
CA LYS A 55 10.35 -2.88 -9.27
C LYS A 55 9.65 -1.57 -9.63
N PHE A 56 9.46 -0.69 -8.66
CA PHE A 56 8.87 0.64 -8.90
C PHE A 56 9.75 1.48 -9.84
N GLU A 57 11.06 1.46 -9.64
CA GLU A 57 12.01 2.13 -10.54
C GLU A 57 12.01 1.49 -11.94
N ALA A 58 12.10 0.16 -12.02
CA ALA A 58 12.10 -0.58 -13.29
C ALA A 58 10.81 -0.32 -14.09
N LEU A 59 9.67 -0.27 -13.42
CA LEU A 59 8.40 0.10 -14.04
C LEU A 59 8.48 1.48 -14.69
N SER A 60 9.01 2.46 -13.97
CA SER A 60 9.09 3.87 -14.40
C SER A 60 10.07 4.09 -15.57
N LYS A 61 11.14 3.30 -15.65
CA LYS A 61 12.19 3.46 -16.68
C LYS A 61 11.97 2.60 -17.92
N GLU A 62 11.53 1.36 -17.75
CA GLU A 62 11.59 0.36 -18.82
C GLU A 62 10.21 -0.01 -19.38
N GLY A 63 9.14 0.19 -18.61
CA GLY A 63 7.74 -0.06 -19.02
C GLY A 63 7.43 -1.51 -19.47
N LYS A 64 8.38 -2.43 -19.34
CA LYS A 64 8.29 -3.82 -19.81
C LYS A 64 7.82 -4.78 -18.73
N ASP A 65 8.30 -4.61 -17.49
CA ASP A 65 7.82 -5.42 -16.37
C ASP A 65 6.48 -4.87 -15.86
N ARG A 66 5.45 -5.70 -15.95
CA ARG A 66 4.10 -5.41 -15.45
C ARG A 66 3.78 -6.18 -14.16
N SER A 67 4.80 -6.75 -13.52
CA SER A 67 4.66 -7.37 -12.21
C SER A 67 4.20 -6.32 -11.18
N PRO A 68 3.47 -6.75 -10.13
CA PRO A 68 3.12 -5.83 -9.05
C PRO A 68 4.39 -5.25 -8.42
N VAL A 69 4.40 -3.92 -8.28
CA VAL A 69 5.44 -3.18 -7.55
C VAL A 69 5.29 -3.30 -6.03
N MET A 70 4.23 -3.97 -5.57
CA MET A 70 3.98 -4.25 -4.16
C MET A 70 4.26 -5.71 -3.85
N GLN A 71 4.81 -5.95 -2.67
CA GLN A 71 5.01 -7.26 -2.06
C GLN A 71 3.93 -7.50 -1.01
N LEU A 72 3.30 -8.67 -1.04
CA LEU A 72 2.23 -9.03 -0.11
C LEU A 72 2.80 -9.81 1.08
N TYR A 73 2.54 -9.33 2.29
CA TYR A 73 2.81 -10.03 3.54
C TYR A 73 1.52 -10.42 4.25
N THR A 74 1.47 -11.64 4.75
CA THR A 74 0.36 -12.15 5.58
C THR A 74 0.91 -12.85 6.80
N LYS A 75 0.13 -12.92 7.88
CA LYS A 75 0.45 -13.82 9.00
C LYS A 75 0.09 -15.25 8.65
N ASP A 76 1.04 -16.15 8.89
CA ASP A 76 0.79 -17.58 8.83
C ASP A 76 0.37 -18.14 10.21
N ALA A 77 0.28 -19.46 10.33
CA ALA A 77 -0.05 -20.13 11.58
C ALA A 77 0.93 -19.82 12.73
N SER A 78 2.18 -19.44 12.42
CA SER A 78 3.19 -19.03 13.41
C SER A 78 3.01 -17.59 13.89
N ARG A 79 2.00 -16.86 13.38
CA ARG A 79 1.73 -15.44 13.66
C ARG A 79 2.88 -14.50 13.27
N SER A 80 3.82 -14.97 12.45
CA SER A 80 4.87 -14.14 11.87
C SER A 80 4.43 -13.60 10.51
N TRP A 81 4.78 -12.34 10.22
CA TRP A 81 4.57 -11.75 8.89
C TRP A 81 5.51 -12.41 7.88
N LYS A 82 4.94 -13.06 6.86
CA LYS A 82 5.70 -13.75 5.83
C LYS A 82 5.35 -13.21 4.44
N LEU A 83 6.39 -13.07 3.62
CA LEU A 83 6.25 -12.73 2.21
C LEU A 83 5.52 -13.85 1.48
N VAL A 84 4.38 -13.51 0.90
CA VAL A 84 3.54 -14.41 0.11
C VAL A 84 4.17 -14.62 -1.27
N GLY A 85 4.16 -15.87 -1.74
CA GLY A 85 4.77 -16.25 -3.01
C GLY A 85 6.23 -16.69 -2.92
N SER A 86 6.81 -16.72 -1.72
CA SER A 86 8.08 -17.42 -1.47
C SER A 86 8.00 -18.93 -1.74
N ASP A 87 6.80 -19.49 -1.72
CA ASP A 87 6.43 -20.85 -2.14
C ASP A 87 6.17 -20.97 -3.65
N GLY A 88 6.37 -19.89 -4.42
CA GLY A 88 6.07 -19.82 -5.85
C GLY A 88 4.60 -19.53 -6.19
N ILE A 89 3.71 -19.37 -5.20
CA ILE A 89 2.29 -19.12 -5.41
C ILE A 89 2.00 -17.62 -5.44
N ILE A 90 1.70 -17.07 -6.62
CA ILE A 90 1.32 -15.67 -6.78
C ILE A 90 -0.11 -15.45 -6.27
N ARG A 91 -0.24 -14.82 -5.10
CA ARG A 91 -1.54 -14.45 -4.52
C ARG A 91 -1.93 -12.99 -4.76
N LEU A 92 -0.97 -12.11 -4.99
CA LEU A 92 -1.24 -10.73 -5.35
C LEU A 92 -1.53 -10.65 -6.85
N LYS A 93 -2.75 -10.27 -7.20
CA LYS A 93 -3.19 -10.08 -8.58
C LYS A 93 -3.69 -8.65 -8.75
N ILE A 94 -3.28 -8.01 -9.84
CA ILE A 94 -3.81 -6.73 -10.26
C ILE A 94 -4.99 -7.00 -11.19
N LYS A 95 -6.17 -6.45 -10.90
CA LYS A 95 -7.37 -6.56 -11.73
C LYS A 95 -7.50 -5.26 -12.56
N GLU A 96 -7.94 -5.35 -13.81
CA GLU A 96 -8.16 -4.22 -14.76
C GLU A 96 -6.85 -3.62 -15.37
N PRO A 97 -6.90 -2.82 -16.48
CA PRO A 97 -5.74 -2.45 -17.31
C PRO A 97 -4.57 -2.04 -16.43
N SER A 98 -3.52 -2.88 -16.44
CA SER A 98 -2.60 -3.10 -15.31
C SER A 98 -2.43 -1.85 -14.48
N ALA A 99 -2.77 -1.84 -13.18
CA ALA A 99 -2.57 -0.70 -12.26
C ALA A 99 -1.24 0.05 -12.47
N ASN A 100 -0.20 -0.66 -12.92
CA ASN A 100 1.05 -0.11 -13.42
C ASN A 100 0.93 0.96 -14.52
N ILE A 101 0.01 0.82 -15.49
CA ILE A 101 -0.33 1.83 -16.52
C ILE A 101 -0.91 3.07 -15.86
N VAL A 102 -1.90 2.92 -14.97
CA VAL A 102 -2.51 4.06 -14.25
C VAL A 102 -1.47 4.75 -13.39
N LEU A 103 -0.64 3.98 -12.70
CA LEU A 103 0.48 4.48 -11.90
C LEU A 103 1.48 5.27 -12.76
N LEU A 104 1.85 4.77 -13.94
CA LEU A 104 2.73 5.47 -14.87
C LEU A 104 2.11 6.77 -15.40
N ASP A 105 0.81 6.75 -15.72
CA ASP A 105 0.08 7.95 -16.11
C ASP A 105 0.12 9.02 -15.00
N TYR A 106 -0.11 8.62 -13.75
CA TYR A 106 -0.07 9.54 -12.60
C TYR A 106 1.33 10.06 -12.29
N ILE A 107 2.37 9.24 -12.47
CA ILE A 107 3.76 9.68 -12.33
C ILE A 107 4.10 10.69 -13.43
N SER A 108 3.79 10.36 -14.70
CA SER A 108 4.17 11.18 -15.85
C SER A 108 3.41 12.50 -15.94
N SER A 109 2.14 12.52 -15.53
CA SER A 109 1.32 13.74 -15.42
C SER A 109 1.62 14.58 -14.18
N GLY A 110 2.34 14.04 -13.19
CA GLY A 110 2.63 14.73 -11.94
C GLY A 110 1.46 14.79 -10.95
N LYS A 111 0.40 14.01 -11.18
CA LYS A 111 -0.83 13.95 -10.36
C LYS A 111 -0.57 13.58 -8.90
N TRP A 112 0.55 12.93 -8.61
CA TRP A 112 0.99 12.63 -7.24
C TRP A 112 1.19 13.87 -6.37
N LYS A 113 1.42 15.04 -6.97
CA LYS A 113 1.56 16.33 -6.26
C LYS A 113 0.24 16.85 -5.70
N ASP A 114 -0.88 16.37 -6.23
CA ASP A 114 -2.22 16.76 -5.81
C ASP A 114 -2.77 15.82 -4.72
N ILE A 115 -2.01 14.77 -4.36
CA ILE A 115 -2.36 13.87 -3.26
C ILE A 115 -2.17 14.61 -1.95
N ILE A 116 -3.23 14.65 -1.15
CA ILE A 116 -3.23 15.14 0.22
C ILE A 116 -3.13 13.94 1.15
N ASP A 117 -2.16 13.95 2.06
CA ASP A 117 -2.05 12.93 3.10
C ASP A 117 -2.64 13.40 4.44
N PHE A 118 -2.44 12.59 5.47
CA PHE A 118 -2.97 12.88 6.80
C PHE A 118 -2.15 13.93 7.55
N ASP A 119 -0.85 14.04 7.29
CA ASP A 119 0.01 15.06 7.91
C ASP A 119 -0.36 16.44 7.35
N ASP A 120 -0.60 16.54 6.04
CA ASP A 120 -1.18 17.72 5.38
C ASP A 120 -2.48 18.19 6.06
N HIS A 121 -3.38 17.25 6.37
CA HIS A 121 -4.64 17.55 7.04
C HIS A 121 -4.48 18.00 8.50
N LEU A 122 -3.44 17.50 9.19
CA LEU A 122 -3.13 17.96 10.55
C LEU A 122 -2.60 19.41 10.55
N ASP A 123 -1.85 19.79 9.51
CA ASP A 123 -1.40 21.17 9.31
C ASP A 123 -2.56 22.10 8.89
N ASP A 124 -3.46 21.61 8.03
CA ASP A 124 -4.65 22.33 7.57
C ASP A 124 -5.85 21.39 7.47
N ILE A 125 -6.75 21.49 8.46
CA ILE A 125 -7.96 20.66 8.57
C ILE A 125 -8.93 20.80 7.40
N SER A 126 -8.76 21.79 6.53
CA SER A 126 -9.57 21.95 5.32
C SER A 126 -9.13 21.03 4.17
N LYS A 127 -7.91 20.47 4.23
CA LYS A 127 -7.39 19.58 3.19
C LYS A 127 -8.03 18.19 3.27
N ASP A 128 -8.47 17.64 2.14
CA ASP A 128 -9.16 16.35 2.06
C ASP A 128 -8.20 15.17 1.93
N TRP A 129 -7.84 14.54 3.05
CA TRP A 129 -7.00 13.33 3.07
C TRP A 129 -7.68 12.09 2.44
N VAL A 130 -9.00 12.12 2.21
CA VAL A 130 -9.71 11.05 1.49
C VAL A 130 -9.50 11.16 -0.02
N ASN A 131 -9.06 12.33 -0.51
CA ASN A 131 -8.79 12.60 -1.92
C ASN A 131 -10.01 12.32 -2.83
N THR A 132 -11.20 12.75 -2.40
CA THR A 132 -12.51 12.36 -2.98
C THR A 132 -12.65 12.73 -4.46
N GLU A 133 -12.04 13.84 -4.90
CA GLU A 133 -12.09 14.33 -6.28
C GLU A 133 -10.86 13.96 -7.11
N LEU A 134 -9.85 13.31 -6.51
CA LEU A 134 -8.58 13.09 -7.18
C LEU A 134 -8.64 11.92 -8.18
N PHE A 135 -9.47 10.91 -7.92
CA PHE A 135 -9.50 9.66 -8.69
C PHE A 135 -10.81 9.43 -9.46
N ASN A 136 -11.65 10.46 -9.60
CA ASN A 136 -12.90 10.44 -10.37
C ASN A 136 -12.68 10.60 -11.88
#